data_AF-A0A962Z409-F1
#
_entry.id   AF-A0A962Z409-F1
#
_cell.length_a   1.000
_cell.length_b   1.000
_cell.length_c   1.000
_cell.angle_alpha   90.00
_cell.angle_beta   90.00
_cell.angle_gamma   90.00
#
_symmetry.space_group_name_H-M   'P 1'
#
loop_
_entity.id
_entity.type
_entity.pdbx_description
1 polymer ?
#
loop_
_entity_poly.entity_id
_entity_poly.type
_entity_poly.pdbx_seq_one_letter_code
_entity_poly.pdbx_strand_id
1 'polypeptide(L)'
;IHPNDKERREPEPGELEKLASHPRNVAIGETGLDYFRSAGDLTWQQQRFRHHIAAARTCGKPLIIHTRAAKADTIAIMTEERAADAGGVMHCFTEDWEMAKKALDLGFYISFSGIITFNSATELREVARKVPA
;
A
#
# COMPACT_ATOMS: atom_id res chain seq x y z
N ILE A 1 0.79 7.75 -6.72
CA ILE A 1 0.38 9.07 -6.17
C ILE A 1 -0.08 8.82 -4.75
N HIS A 2 0.50 9.53 -3.78
CA HIS A 2 0.26 9.29 -2.36
C HIS A 2 -1.21 9.57 -1.98
N PRO A 3 -1.86 8.80 -1.08
CA PRO A 3 -3.26 9.01 -0.68
C PRO A 3 -3.59 10.39 -0.11
N ASN A 4 -2.60 11.16 0.36
CA ASN A 4 -2.82 12.52 0.87
C ASN A 4 -2.67 13.64 -0.17
N ASP A 5 -2.29 13.33 -1.41
CA ASP A 5 -2.16 14.34 -2.45
C ASP A 5 -3.54 14.69 -3.03
N LYS A 6 -4.11 15.83 -2.63
CA LYS A 6 -5.47 16.25 -3.01
C LYS A 6 -5.51 17.17 -4.24
N GLU A 7 -4.38 17.77 -4.60
CA GLU A 7 -4.33 18.81 -5.65
C GLU A 7 -4.02 18.24 -7.03
N ARG A 8 -3.53 16.99 -7.09
CA ARG A 8 -3.29 16.31 -8.36
C ARG A 8 -4.57 15.78 -8.98
N ARG A 9 -4.62 15.87 -10.31
CA ARG A 9 -5.57 15.10 -11.12
C ARG A 9 -5.39 13.61 -10.84
N GLU A 10 -6.50 12.90 -10.69
CA GLU A 10 -6.48 11.45 -10.57
C GLU A 10 -5.95 10.81 -11.86
N PRO A 11 -5.00 9.86 -11.75
CA PRO A 11 -4.46 9.18 -12.90
C PRO A 11 -5.40 8.04 -13.29
N GLU A 12 -5.59 7.87 -14.59
CA GLU A 12 -6.20 6.65 -15.12
C GLU A 12 -5.16 5.52 -15.16
N PRO A 13 -5.57 4.24 -15.05
CA PRO A 13 -4.64 3.10 -15.07
C PRO A 13 -3.67 3.13 -16.26
N GLY A 14 -4.17 3.39 -17.48
CA GLY A 14 -3.33 3.45 -18.68
C GLY A 14 -2.26 4.55 -18.68
N GLU A 15 -2.47 5.64 -17.93
CA GLU A 15 -1.47 6.70 -17.78
C GLU A 15 -0.34 6.25 -16.86
N LEU A 16 -0.70 5.57 -15.76
CA LEU A 16 0.27 4.94 -14.87
C LEU A 16 1.07 3.86 -15.61
N GLU A 17 0.43 3.04 -16.42
CA GLU A 17 1.08 2.00 -17.23
C GLU A 17 2.11 2.60 -18.20
N LYS A 18 1.73 3.68 -18.90
CA LYS A 18 2.63 4.38 -19.81
C LYS A 18 3.86 4.93 -19.09
N LEU A 19 3.67 5.56 -17.92
CA LEU A 19 4.79 6.05 -17.10
C LEU A 19 5.64 4.89 -16.58
N ALA A 20 4.99 3.80 -16.17
CA ALA A 20 5.66 2.62 -15.65
C ALA A 20 6.53 1.95 -16.72
N SER A 21 6.21 2.05 -18.02
CA SER A 21 7.01 1.45 -19.09
C SER A 21 8.48 1.90 -19.13
N HIS A 22 8.82 3.05 -18.54
CA HIS A 22 10.20 3.51 -18.47
C HIS A 22 11.07 2.53 -17.67
N PRO A 23 12.26 2.11 -18.17
CA PRO A 23 13.04 1.01 -17.57
C PRO A 23 13.53 1.29 -16.14
N ARG A 24 13.70 2.58 -15.77
CA ARG A 24 14.05 2.97 -14.39
C ARG A 24 12.89 2.93 -13.39
N ASN A 25 11.65 2.81 -13.85
CA ASN A 25 10.48 2.77 -12.97
C ASN A 25 10.19 1.31 -12.63
N VAL A 26 10.54 0.88 -11.43
CA VAL A 26 10.53 -0.55 -11.04
C VAL A 26 9.30 -0.97 -10.22
N ALA A 27 8.47 -0.02 -9.79
CA ALA A 27 7.30 -0.25 -8.96
C ALA A 27 6.22 0.83 -9.21
N ILE A 28 4.99 0.55 -8.78
CA ILE A 28 3.88 1.51 -8.77
C ILE A 28 3.68 2.00 -7.34
N GLY A 29 3.87 3.30 -7.09
CA GLY A 29 3.62 3.89 -5.78
C GLY A 29 4.46 5.14 -5.48
N GLU A 30 4.46 5.61 -4.24
CA GLU A 30 3.59 5.11 -3.16
C GLU A 30 2.11 5.46 -3.43
N THR A 31 1.22 4.54 -3.04
CA THR A 31 -0.25 4.58 -3.17
C THR A 31 -0.87 3.91 -1.94
N GLY A 32 -2.20 3.88 -1.79
CA GLY A 32 -2.88 3.20 -0.69
C GLY A 32 -3.91 4.10 -0.02
N LEU A 33 -4.03 4.05 1.31
CA LEU A 33 -5.05 4.77 2.07
C LEU A 33 -4.46 5.43 3.33
N ASP A 34 -4.82 6.69 3.60
CA ASP A 34 -4.49 7.38 4.86
C ASP A 34 -5.72 8.12 5.38
N TYR A 35 -6.35 7.52 6.38
CA TYR A 35 -7.56 8.05 7.04
C TYR A 35 -7.20 8.86 8.29
N PHE A 36 -5.91 8.92 8.66
CA PHE A 36 -5.45 9.72 9.78
C PHE A 36 -5.28 11.20 9.38
N ARG A 37 -4.83 11.46 8.15
CA ARG A 37 -4.59 12.82 7.63
C ARG A 37 -5.76 13.38 6.81
N SER A 38 -6.79 12.59 6.55
CA SER A 38 -7.92 12.96 5.70
C SER A 38 -9.26 12.72 6.41
N ALA A 39 -10.26 13.53 6.06
CA ALA A 39 -11.61 13.45 6.63
C ALA A 39 -12.65 13.71 5.54
N GLY A 40 -13.89 13.29 5.79
CA GLY A 40 -15.00 13.40 4.84
C GLY A 40 -15.13 12.17 3.95
N ASP A 41 -15.62 12.37 2.73
CA ASP A 41 -15.69 11.31 1.73
C ASP A 41 -14.29 10.98 1.19
N LEU A 42 -13.81 9.77 1.48
CA LEU A 42 -12.50 9.26 1.09
C LEU A 42 -12.58 8.25 -0.06
N THR A 43 -13.72 8.15 -0.74
CA THR A 43 -13.90 7.28 -1.92
C THR A 43 -12.86 7.55 -3.01
N TRP A 44 -12.41 8.80 -3.16
CA TRP A 44 -11.35 9.15 -4.10
C TRP A 44 -10.01 8.48 -3.79
N GLN A 45 -9.62 8.33 -2.51
CA GLN A 45 -8.42 7.58 -2.13
C GLN A 45 -8.56 6.10 -2.50
N GLN A 46 -9.74 5.54 -2.26
CA GLN A 46 -10.06 4.14 -2.60
C GLN A 46 -9.97 3.92 -4.11
N GLN A 47 -10.62 4.77 -4.92
CA GLN A 47 -10.57 4.68 -6.38
C GLN A 47 -9.15 4.85 -6.92
N ARG A 48 -8.40 5.83 -6.39
CA ARG A 48 -6.97 5.99 -6.71
C ARG A 48 -6.20 4.72 -6.42
N PHE A 49 -6.41 4.10 -5.26
CA PHE A 49 -5.72 2.87 -4.90
C PHE A 49 -6.05 1.73 -5.87
N ARG A 50 -7.34 1.56 -6.23
CA ARG A 50 -7.78 0.58 -7.25
C ARG A 50 -7.11 0.81 -8.60
N HIS A 51 -7.03 2.07 -9.07
CA HIS A 51 -6.36 2.40 -10.33
C HIS A 51 -4.87 2.02 -10.34
N HIS A 52 -4.18 2.24 -9.21
CA HIS A 52 -2.78 1.85 -9.08
C HIS A 52 -2.61 0.33 -9.06
N ILE A 53 -3.51 -0.42 -8.40
CA ILE A 53 -3.49 -1.88 -8.41
C ILE A 53 -3.71 -2.41 -9.84
N ALA A 54 -4.69 -1.86 -10.56
CA ALA A 54 -4.95 -2.23 -11.95
C ALA A 54 -3.69 -2.04 -12.82
N ALA A 55 -3.07 -0.85 -12.76
CA ALA A 55 -1.85 -0.56 -13.51
C ALA A 55 -0.67 -1.47 -13.15
N ALA A 56 -0.49 -1.75 -11.85
CA ALA A 56 0.55 -2.65 -11.34
C ALA A 56 0.40 -4.07 -11.89
N ARG A 57 -0.84 -4.58 -11.91
CA ARG A 57 -1.17 -5.90 -12.48
C ARG A 57 -0.91 -5.95 -13.98
N THR A 58 -1.36 -4.94 -14.74
CA THR A 58 -1.11 -4.89 -16.19
C THR A 58 0.38 -4.85 -16.51
N CYS A 59 1.16 -4.07 -15.76
CA CYS A 59 2.58 -3.90 -16.01
C CYS A 59 3.46 -5.02 -15.45
N GLY A 60 2.90 -5.90 -14.62
CA GLY A 60 3.68 -6.89 -13.85
C GLY A 60 4.70 -6.23 -12.92
N LYS A 61 4.35 -5.08 -12.32
CA LYS A 61 5.25 -4.33 -11.42
C LYS A 61 4.71 -4.30 -10.00
N PRO A 62 5.58 -4.48 -8.98
CA PRO A 62 5.14 -4.51 -7.60
C PRO A 62 4.57 -3.17 -7.13
N LEU A 63 3.67 -3.24 -6.15
CA LEU A 63 3.10 -2.08 -5.47
C LEU A 63 3.94 -1.65 -4.26
N ILE A 64 4.03 -0.34 -4.03
CA ILE A 64 4.49 0.24 -2.77
C ILE A 64 3.27 0.83 -2.05
N ILE A 65 2.77 0.13 -1.02
CA ILE A 65 1.49 0.42 -0.36
C ILE A 65 1.70 1.12 0.97
N HIS A 66 1.16 2.33 1.05
CA HIS A 66 0.96 3.13 2.25
C HIS A 66 -0.38 2.81 2.88
N THR A 67 -0.41 2.58 4.19
CA THR A 67 -1.65 2.43 4.93
C THR A 67 -1.53 3.07 6.30
N ARG A 68 -2.56 3.83 6.70
CA ARG A 68 -2.62 4.41 8.03
C ARG A 68 -4.06 4.60 8.47
N ALA A 69 -4.41 3.99 9.61
CA ALA A 69 -5.76 4.03 10.18
C ALA A 69 -6.84 3.55 9.18
N ALA A 70 -6.45 2.72 8.21
CA ALA A 70 -7.28 2.28 7.09
C ALA A 70 -7.15 0.76 6.86
N LYS A 71 -6.88 0.00 7.93
CA LYS A 71 -6.52 -1.44 7.87
C LYS A 71 -7.52 -2.28 7.08
N ALA A 72 -8.80 -2.17 7.43
CA ALA A 72 -9.87 -2.99 6.86
C ALA A 72 -10.03 -2.71 5.36
N ASP A 73 -10.19 -1.45 4.98
CA ASP A 73 -10.38 -1.05 3.58
C ASP A 73 -9.13 -1.34 2.73
N THR A 74 -7.93 -1.17 3.30
CA THR A 74 -6.69 -1.48 2.58
C THR A 74 -6.66 -2.95 2.17
N ILE A 75 -6.91 -3.87 3.10
CA ILE A 75 -6.92 -5.31 2.82
C ILE A 75 -8.10 -5.71 1.92
N ALA A 76 -9.27 -5.12 2.14
CA ALA A 76 -10.46 -5.39 1.32
C ALA A 76 -10.18 -5.03 -0.15
N ILE A 77 -9.69 -3.81 -0.41
CA ILE A 77 -9.36 -3.35 -1.77
C ILE A 77 -8.25 -4.21 -2.38
N MET A 78 -7.19 -4.52 -1.63
CA MET A 78 -6.12 -5.41 -2.13
C MET A 78 -6.66 -6.78 -2.55
N THR A 79 -7.62 -7.32 -1.81
CA THR A 79 -8.23 -8.62 -2.10
C THR A 79 -9.16 -8.54 -3.31
N GLU A 80 -10.07 -7.56 -3.34
CA GLU A 80 -11.04 -7.34 -4.41
C GLU A 80 -10.36 -7.10 -5.76
N GLU A 81 -9.32 -6.25 -5.79
CA GLU A 81 -8.59 -5.89 -7.00
C GLU A 81 -7.48 -6.88 -7.37
N ARG A 82 -7.36 -7.98 -6.61
CA ARG A 82 -6.36 -9.04 -6.82
C ARG A 82 -4.92 -8.50 -6.84
N ALA A 83 -4.58 -7.63 -5.88
CA ALA A 83 -3.25 -7.04 -5.77
C ALA A 83 -2.12 -8.09 -5.65
N ALA A 84 -2.44 -9.30 -5.18
CA ALA A 84 -1.52 -10.44 -5.14
C ALA A 84 -0.96 -10.82 -6.53
N ASP A 85 -1.70 -10.56 -7.62
CA ASP A 85 -1.23 -10.83 -8.99
C ASP A 85 0.01 -9.96 -9.35
N ALA A 86 0.17 -8.80 -8.70
CA ALA A 86 1.33 -7.92 -8.89
C ALA A 86 2.36 -8.04 -7.75
N GLY A 87 1.91 -8.38 -6.54
CA GLY A 87 2.72 -8.38 -5.33
C GLY A 87 3.18 -6.97 -4.91
N GLY A 88 4.02 -6.90 -3.89
CA GLY A 88 4.56 -5.63 -3.44
C GLY A 88 4.99 -5.61 -1.98
N VAL A 89 5.07 -4.40 -1.43
CA VAL A 89 5.47 -4.15 -0.05
C VAL A 89 4.48 -3.22 0.65
N MET A 90 4.11 -3.57 1.88
CA MET A 90 3.52 -2.66 2.84
C MET A 90 4.65 -1.80 3.41
N HIS A 91 4.83 -0.59 2.84
CA HIS A 91 5.96 0.27 3.20
C HIS A 91 5.71 0.96 4.54
N CYS A 92 6.77 1.18 5.32
CA CYS A 92 6.69 1.89 6.60
C CYS A 92 5.55 1.37 7.50
N PHE A 93 5.44 0.05 7.62
CA PHE A 93 4.34 -0.61 8.30
C PHE A 93 4.30 -0.22 9.78
N THR A 94 3.13 0.19 10.26
CA THR A 94 2.89 0.57 11.67
C THR A 94 1.60 -0.01 12.25
N GLU A 95 0.98 -0.97 11.55
CA GLU A 95 -0.28 -1.57 11.96
C GLU A 95 -0.04 -2.85 12.78
N ASP A 96 -1.09 -3.63 13.08
CA ASP A 96 -1.01 -4.79 13.97
C ASP A 96 -0.66 -6.10 13.25
N TRP A 97 -0.48 -7.17 14.05
CA TRP A 97 -0.19 -8.51 13.53
C TRP A 97 -1.31 -9.07 12.65
N GLU A 98 -2.57 -8.74 12.94
CA GLU A 98 -3.70 -9.25 12.16
C GLU A 98 -3.62 -8.75 10.72
N MET A 99 -3.37 -7.45 10.54
CA MET A 99 -3.17 -6.87 9.22
C MET A 99 -1.89 -7.38 8.55
N ALA A 100 -0.77 -7.46 9.29
CA ALA A 100 0.49 -7.96 8.75
C ALA A 100 0.33 -9.38 8.19
N LYS A 101 -0.34 -10.26 8.94
CA LYS A 101 -0.63 -11.63 8.50
C LYS A 101 -1.46 -11.66 7.22
N LYS A 102 -2.53 -10.85 7.13
CA LYS A 102 -3.36 -10.79 5.91
C LYS A 102 -2.56 -10.30 4.70
N ALA A 103 -1.69 -9.31 4.87
CA ALA A 103 -0.82 -8.84 3.79
C ALA A 103 0.20 -9.93 3.38
N LEU A 104 0.79 -10.66 4.33
CA LEU A 104 1.67 -11.80 4.06
C LEU A 104 0.93 -12.94 3.32
N ASP A 105 -0.30 -13.26 3.74
CA ASP A 105 -1.14 -14.27 3.08
C ASP A 105 -1.48 -13.87 1.62
N LEU A 106 -1.49 -12.57 1.31
CA LEU A 106 -1.62 -12.01 -0.04
C LEU A 106 -0.28 -11.93 -0.82
N GLY A 107 0.83 -12.42 -0.23
CA GLY A 107 2.15 -12.41 -0.86
C GLY A 107 2.90 -11.08 -0.81
N PHE A 108 2.51 -10.16 0.08
CA PHE A 108 3.18 -8.87 0.26
C PHE A 108 4.27 -8.94 1.33
N TYR A 109 5.34 -8.18 1.10
CA TYR A 109 6.40 -7.96 2.10
C TYR A 109 5.97 -6.91 3.12
N ILE A 110 6.48 -7.03 4.35
CA ILE A 110 6.31 -6.02 5.41
C ILE A 110 7.63 -5.28 5.58
N SER A 111 7.63 -3.96 5.40
CA SER A 111 8.80 -3.13 5.62
C SER A 111 8.67 -2.33 6.90
N PHE A 112 9.69 -2.40 7.75
CA PHE A 112 9.79 -1.60 8.96
C PHE A 112 10.74 -0.42 8.73
N SER A 113 10.36 0.74 9.24
CA SER A 113 11.22 1.94 9.24
C SER A 113 11.85 2.17 10.62
N GLY A 114 12.56 3.28 10.79
CA GLY A 114 13.14 3.68 12.08
C GLY A 114 12.13 3.78 13.23
N ILE A 115 10.82 3.85 12.96
CA ILE A 115 9.76 3.85 13.99
C ILE A 115 9.89 2.65 14.94
N ILE A 116 10.37 1.49 14.45
CA ILE A 116 10.56 0.29 15.29
C ILE A 116 11.52 0.52 16.49
N THR A 117 12.39 1.52 16.38
CA THR A 117 13.36 1.89 17.43
C THR A 117 12.77 2.78 18.53
N PHE A 118 11.57 3.33 18.35
CA PHE A 118 10.95 4.20 19.35
C PHE A 118 10.50 3.42 20.57
N ASN A 119 10.68 3.97 21.78
CA ASN A 119 10.28 3.30 23.02
C ASN A 119 8.81 2.86 23.01
N SER A 120 7.92 3.66 22.41
CA SER A 120 6.48 3.37 22.29
C SER A 120 6.12 2.26 21.29
N ALA A 121 7.03 1.86 20.39
CA ALA A 121 6.75 0.92 19.30
C ALA A 121 6.74 -0.56 19.72
N THR A 122 6.25 -0.87 20.93
CA THR A 122 6.25 -2.23 21.47
C THR A 122 5.43 -3.18 20.61
N GLU A 123 4.23 -2.78 20.20
CA GLU A 123 3.36 -3.59 19.36
C GLU A 123 3.99 -3.87 17.98
N LEU A 124 4.63 -2.85 17.39
CA LEU A 124 5.33 -2.99 16.12
C LEU A 124 6.53 -3.95 16.20
N ARG A 125 7.26 -3.95 17.32
CA ARG A 125 8.33 -4.93 17.56
C ARG A 125 7.79 -6.36 17.70
N GLU A 126 6.61 -6.54 18.29
CA GLU A 126 5.97 -7.86 18.35
C GLU A 126 5.54 -8.35 16.95
N VAL A 127 5.10 -7.45 16.07
CA VAL A 127 4.85 -7.80 14.65
C VAL A 127 6.16 -8.23 13.99
N ALA A 128 7.22 -7.45 14.12
CA ALA A 128 8.51 -7.74 13.48
C ALA A 128 9.10 -9.10 13.88
N ARG A 129 8.89 -9.57 15.11
CA ARG A 129 9.30 -10.91 15.57
C ARG A 129 8.56 -12.07 14.89
N LYS A 130 7.36 -11.80 14.35
CA LYS A 130 6.49 -12.82 13.74
C LYS A 130 6.55 -12.82 12.21
N VAL A 131 6.97 -11.71 11.60
CA VAL A 131 7.18 -11.62 10.14
C VAL A 131 8.36 -12.54 9.76
N PRO A 132 8.22 -13.38 8.71
CA PRO A 132 9.31 -14.22 8.22
C PRO A 132 10.57 -13.42 7.86
N ALA A 133 11.74 -14.00 8.15
CA ALA A 133 13.05 -13.42 7.85
C ALA A 133 13.43 -13.55 6.37
#